data_AF-A0A8C4VBX2-F1
#
_entry.id   AF-A0A8C4VBX2-F1
#
_cell.length_a   1.000
_cell.length_b   1.000
_cell.length_c   1.000
_cell.angle_alpha   90.00
_cell.angle_beta   90.00
_cell.angle_gamma   90.00
#
_symmetry.space_group_name_H-M   'P 1'
#
loop_
_entity.id
_entity.type
_entity.pdbx_description
1 polymer ?
#
loop_
_entity_poly.entity_id
_entity_poly.type
_entity_poly.pdbx_seq_one_letter_code
_entity_poly.pdbx_strand_id
1 'polypeptide(L)'
;MGSGVQLSPFLAPADPTEGLSCHHQLLAFVSLLETTKPYLVNCVRVPALHTLLLFSRSLDTNADCTRLVADGWLELTVPDADTALRLLSTALQLRFSWEKLLHQLLEGREEESGRRPSSRDVSALSRGLREFLRMEVPHRLRQLTGLEKQNLYIGPQTVAAAPRLPGLFQGMEMKPDEVKGGHRVTEFLTYNCLTDTDLYSDCLRSFWTCPHCDLHMPFTPLERMCHETPSEEAAESSSKPSALQRPYHCDVCQQDFTFTPTEILRHKKQHR
;
A
#
# COMPACT_ATOMS: atom_id res chain seq x y z
N MET A 1 -18.94 -55.63 8.10
CA MET A 1 -19.36 -54.96 6.85
C MET A 1 -20.61 -54.16 7.16
N GLY A 2 -20.69 -52.84 7.12
CA GLY A 2 -19.71 -51.76 7.06
C GLY A 2 -20.43 -50.56 7.66
N SER A 3 -19.86 -49.98 8.71
CA SER A 3 -20.43 -48.81 9.38
C SER A 3 -20.26 -47.60 8.47
N GLY A 4 -21.38 -47.00 8.05
CA GLY A 4 -21.41 -45.78 7.25
C GLY A 4 -20.79 -44.62 8.02
N VAL A 5 -19.63 -44.17 7.56
CA VAL A 5 -18.97 -42.96 8.05
C VAL A 5 -19.78 -41.77 7.58
N GLN A 6 -20.40 -41.08 8.54
CA GLN A 6 -21.09 -39.83 8.33
C GLN A 6 -20.03 -38.76 8.04
N LEU A 7 -19.88 -38.40 6.77
CA LEU A 7 -19.00 -37.31 6.33
C LEU A 7 -19.51 -36.00 6.94
N SER A 8 -18.66 -35.38 7.75
CA SER A 8 -18.79 -34.02 8.26
C SER A 8 -19.04 -33.04 7.10
N PRO A 9 -19.88 -32.01 7.27
CA PRO A 9 -20.04 -31.00 6.23
C PRO A 9 -18.71 -30.26 6.06
N PHE A 10 -18.15 -30.36 4.85
CA PHE A 10 -17.12 -29.46 4.36
C PHE A 10 -17.53 -28.03 4.69
N LEU A 11 -16.67 -27.32 5.43
CA LEU A 11 -16.81 -25.90 5.70
C LEU A 11 -16.89 -25.20 4.34
N ALA A 12 -18.08 -24.71 3.98
CA ALA A 12 -18.23 -23.86 2.81
C ALA A 12 -17.32 -22.63 2.99
N PRO A 13 -16.64 -22.13 1.95
CA PRO A 13 -15.92 -20.87 2.04
C PRO A 13 -16.91 -19.80 2.46
N ALA A 14 -16.61 -19.12 3.58
CA ALA A 14 -17.42 -18.03 4.11
C ALA A 14 -17.66 -16.99 3.00
N ASP A 15 -18.89 -16.48 2.91
CA ASP A 15 -19.27 -15.50 1.90
C ASP A 15 -18.31 -14.29 1.97
N PRO A 16 -17.76 -13.80 0.84
CA PRO A 16 -16.85 -12.65 0.84
C PRO A 16 -17.48 -11.39 1.47
N THR A 17 -18.81 -11.36 1.61
CA THR A 17 -19.54 -10.23 2.22
C THR A 17 -19.80 -10.37 3.72
N GLU A 18 -19.56 -11.55 4.31
CA GLU A 18 -19.92 -11.81 5.71
C GLU A 18 -19.03 -10.99 6.67
N GLY A 19 -19.63 -10.22 7.59
CA GLY A 19 -18.86 -9.45 8.59
C GLY A 19 -18.24 -8.13 8.12
N LEU A 20 -18.57 -7.64 6.92
CA LEU A 20 -18.25 -6.28 6.50
C LEU A 20 -19.12 -5.27 7.26
N SER A 21 -18.49 -4.26 7.88
CA SER A 21 -19.18 -3.15 8.53
C SER A 21 -18.31 -1.90 8.52
N CYS A 22 -18.92 -0.73 8.42
CA CYS A 22 -18.23 0.55 8.62
C CYS A 22 -18.17 0.97 10.10
N HIS A 23 -18.86 0.24 10.99
CA HIS A 23 -19.05 0.60 12.40
C HIS A 23 -18.27 -0.28 13.37
N HIS A 24 -17.25 -1.01 12.92
CA HIS A 24 -16.38 -1.75 13.83
C HIS A 24 -15.71 -0.78 14.82
N GLN A 25 -15.75 -1.13 16.10
CA GLN A 25 -15.29 -0.29 17.20
C GLN A 25 -14.22 -1.03 18.02
N LEU A 26 -13.24 -0.28 18.49
CA LEU A 26 -12.31 -0.73 19.53
C LEU A 26 -12.66 -0.05 20.85
N LEU A 27 -12.28 -0.69 21.95
CA LEU A 27 -12.42 -0.14 23.28
C LEU A 27 -11.05 0.34 23.76
N ALA A 28 -10.86 1.66 23.85
CA ALA A 28 -9.73 2.25 24.52
C ALA A 28 -10.06 2.41 26.01
N PHE A 29 -9.11 2.15 26.90
CA PHE A 29 -9.27 2.32 28.34
C PHE A 29 -8.01 2.95 28.93
N VAL A 30 -8.15 3.66 30.05
CA VAL A 30 -7.04 4.37 30.69
C VAL A 30 -6.36 3.50 31.74
N SER A 31 -7.15 2.79 32.53
CA SER A 31 -6.63 1.96 33.61
C SER A 31 -7.36 0.63 33.71
N LEU A 32 -6.66 -0.35 34.26
CA LEU A 32 -7.18 -1.68 34.53
C LEU A 32 -7.16 -1.88 36.04
N LEU A 33 -8.31 -2.20 36.61
CA LEU A 33 -8.49 -2.47 38.03
C LEU A 33 -8.54 -3.98 38.24
N GLU A 34 -7.50 -4.52 38.86
CA GLU A 34 -7.43 -5.93 39.21
C GLU A 34 -8.09 -6.17 40.57
N THR A 35 -9.16 -6.98 40.58
CA THR A 35 -9.77 -7.51 41.80
C THR A 35 -9.72 -9.04 41.73
N THR A 36 -10.86 -9.72 41.75
CA THR A 36 -10.96 -11.15 41.40
C THR A 36 -10.99 -11.37 39.89
N LYS A 37 -11.41 -10.35 39.13
CA LYS A 37 -11.35 -10.28 37.66
C LYS A 37 -10.83 -8.90 37.25
N PRO A 38 -10.15 -8.77 36.10
CA PRO A 38 -9.71 -7.48 35.60
C PRO A 38 -10.90 -6.66 35.09
N TYR A 39 -11.03 -5.42 35.56
CA TYR A 39 -12.03 -4.47 35.10
C TYR A 39 -11.37 -3.33 34.34
N LEU A 40 -11.94 -2.95 33.19
CA LEU A 40 -11.49 -1.79 32.44
C LEU A 40 -12.17 -0.52 32.98
N VAL A 41 -11.38 0.50 33.26
CA VAL A 41 -11.83 1.77 33.84
C VAL A 41 -11.59 2.90 32.82
N ASN A 42 -12.54 3.84 32.75
CA ASN A 42 -12.55 4.96 31.81
C ASN A 42 -12.47 4.49 30.35
N CYS A 43 -13.49 3.75 29.93
CA CYS A 43 -13.56 3.18 28.58
C CYS A 43 -14.18 4.18 27.58
N VAL A 44 -13.55 4.30 26.40
CA VAL A 44 -14.06 5.06 25.26
C VAL A 44 -14.09 4.16 24.04
N ARG A 45 -15.19 4.20 23.29
CA ARG A 45 -15.30 3.50 22.02
C ARG A 45 -14.71 4.35 20.91
N VAL A 46 -13.86 3.76 20.08
CA VAL A 46 -13.17 4.44 18.98
C VAL A 46 -13.36 3.67 17.68
N PRO A 47 -13.41 4.35 16.51
CA PRO A 47 -13.57 3.68 15.23
C PRO A 47 -12.33 2.84 14.91
N ALA A 48 -12.51 1.53 14.74
CA ALA A 48 -11.40 0.58 14.69
C ALA A 48 -10.42 0.88 13.55
N LEU A 49 -10.93 0.98 12.32
CA LEU A 49 -10.14 1.20 11.11
C LEU A 49 -9.24 2.43 11.23
N HIS A 50 -9.84 3.59 11.50
CA HIS A 50 -9.11 4.86 11.58
C HIS A 50 -8.11 4.88 12.73
N THR A 51 -8.48 4.35 13.90
CA THR A 51 -7.59 4.29 15.07
C THR A 51 -6.38 3.40 14.80
N LEU A 52 -6.57 2.22 14.21
CA LEU A 52 -5.47 1.32 13.88
C LEU A 52 -4.56 1.94 12.82
N LEU A 53 -5.13 2.53 11.76
CA LEU A 53 -4.34 3.15 10.71
C LEU A 53 -3.57 4.39 11.17
N LEU A 54 -4.00 5.12 12.20
CA LEU A 54 -3.28 6.29 12.72
C LEU A 54 -2.32 6.00 13.88
N PHE A 55 -2.62 5.02 14.73
CA PHE A 55 -1.91 4.83 16.01
C PHE A 55 -1.25 3.46 16.19
N SER A 56 -1.42 2.50 15.28
CA SER A 56 -0.68 1.24 15.36
C SER A 56 0.84 1.47 15.25
N ARG A 57 1.61 0.62 15.93
CA ARG A 57 3.08 0.65 15.88
C ARG A 57 3.62 -0.04 14.64
N SER A 58 2.91 -1.06 14.17
CA SER A 58 3.23 -1.75 12.92
C SER A 58 1.98 -2.03 12.10
N LEU A 59 2.08 -1.81 10.80
CA LEU A 59 1.11 -2.12 9.77
C LEU A 59 1.80 -2.99 8.72
N ASP A 60 1.24 -4.16 8.51
CA ASP A 60 1.70 -5.12 7.51
C ASP A 60 0.62 -5.23 6.43
N THR A 61 1.01 -5.26 5.17
CA THR A 61 0.07 -5.28 4.02
C THR A 61 0.41 -6.38 3.03
N ASN A 62 -0.60 -6.80 2.26
CA ASN A 62 -0.41 -7.55 1.01
C ASN A 62 -0.20 -6.60 -0.18
N ALA A 63 0.02 -7.14 -1.38
CA ALA A 63 0.33 -6.32 -2.55
C ALA A 63 -0.78 -5.31 -2.89
N ASP A 64 -2.03 -5.75 -2.79
CA ASP A 64 -3.19 -4.94 -3.19
C ASP A 64 -3.68 -4.01 -2.07
N CYS A 65 -3.02 -4.03 -0.90
CA CYS A 65 -3.39 -3.31 0.32
C CYS A 65 -4.81 -3.62 0.85
N THR A 66 -5.49 -4.63 0.31
CA THR A 66 -6.82 -5.10 0.72
C THR A 66 -6.79 -5.79 2.08
N ARG A 67 -5.65 -6.39 2.44
CA ARG A 67 -5.41 -7.03 3.74
C ARG A 67 -4.34 -6.25 4.50
N LEU A 68 -4.72 -5.78 5.68
CA LEU A 68 -3.89 -5.02 6.59
C LEU A 68 -3.83 -5.72 7.94
N VAL A 69 -2.65 -5.89 8.51
CA VAL A 69 -2.48 -6.43 9.86
C VAL A 69 -1.82 -5.39 10.76
N ALA A 70 -2.53 -5.02 11.81
CA ALA A 70 -2.07 -4.09 12.82
C ALA A 70 -1.44 -4.83 14.00
N ASP A 71 -0.25 -4.39 14.37
CA ASP A 71 0.53 -4.88 15.53
C ASP A 71 0.75 -6.40 15.57
N GLY A 72 0.64 -7.07 14.42
CA GLY A 72 0.84 -8.52 14.28
C GLY A 72 -0.28 -9.38 14.87
N TRP A 73 -1.46 -8.82 15.17
CA TRP A 73 -2.54 -9.60 15.78
C TRP A 73 -3.95 -9.25 15.33
N LEU A 74 -4.16 -8.06 14.78
CA LEU A 74 -5.48 -7.61 14.36
C LEU A 74 -5.50 -7.46 12.84
N GLU A 75 -6.36 -8.21 12.18
CA GLU A 75 -6.54 -8.21 10.73
C GLU A 75 -7.71 -7.32 10.34
N LEU A 76 -7.46 -6.46 9.35
CA LEU A 76 -8.41 -5.59 8.67
C LEU A 76 -8.47 -6.02 7.20
N THR A 77 -9.66 -6.29 6.71
CA THR A 77 -9.88 -6.59 5.29
C THR A 77 -10.79 -5.54 4.67
N VAL A 78 -10.32 -4.89 3.63
CA VAL A 78 -11.10 -3.95 2.81
C VAL A 78 -11.32 -4.62 1.44
N PRO A 79 -12.57 -4.80 1.01
CA PRO A 79 -12.87 -5.56 -0.21
C PRO A 79 -12.45 -4.84 -1.50
N ASP A 80 -12.46 -3.50 -1.49
CA ASP A 80 -12.07 -2.68 -2.64
C ASP A 80 -10.62 -2.20 -2.50
N ALA A 81 -9.76 -2.66 -3.40
CA ALA A 81 -8.34 -2.30 -3.43
C ALA A 81 -8.14 -0.78 -3.61
N ASP A 82 -8.93 -0.15 -4.48
CA ASP A 82 -8.79 1.30 -4.76
C ASP A 82 -9.12 2.13 -3.50
N THR A 83 -10.17 1.74 -2.76
CA THR A 83 -10.51 2.38 -1.49
C THR A 83 -9.48 2.09 -0.40
N ALA A 84 -9.00 0.85 -0.29
CA ALA A 84 -7.98 0.47 0.70
C ALA A 84 -6.70 1.30 0.52
N LEU A 85 -6.32 1.49 -0.75
CA LEU A 85 -5.17 2.26 -1.13
C LEU A 85 -5.29 3.74 -0.79
N ARG A 86 -6.40 4.38 -1.18
CA ARG A 86 -6.66 5.80 -0.86
C ARG A 86 -6.67 6.02 0.64
N LEU A 87 -7.25 5.10 1.39
CA LEU A 87 -7.30 5.14 2.84
C LEU A 87 -5.89 5.05 3.45
N LEU A 88 -5.08 4.09 2.99
CA LEU A 88 -3.70 3.92 3.44
C LEU A 88 -2.86 5.16 3.11
N SER A 89 -2.92 5.66 1.86
CA SER A 89 -2.21 6.86 1.43
C SER A 89 -2.56 8.07 2.29
N THR A 90 -3.85 8.29 2.55
CA THR A 90 -4.32 9.39 3.41
C THR A 90 -3.80 9.22 4.84
N ALA A 91 -3.85 8.00 5.40
CA ALA A 91 -3.33 7.73 6.74
C ALA A 91 -1.82 7.98 6.86
N LEU A 92 -1.03 7.58 5.85
CA LEU A 92 0.41 7.83 5.79
C LEU A 92 0.73 9.33 5.75
N GLN A 93 0.05 10.08 4.88
CA GLN A 93 0.23 11.53 4.78
C GLN A 93 -0.13 12.25 6.08
N LEU A 94 -1.19 11.82 6.76
CA LEU A 94 -1.62 12.37 8.05
C LEU A 94 -0.61 12.06 9.15
N ARG A 95 -0.12 10.83 9.24
CA ARG A 95 0.94 10.44 10.19
C ARG A 95 2.21 11.26 9.97
N PHE A 96 2.68 11.36 8.72
CA PHE A 96 3.86 12.13 8.38
C PHE A 96 3.71 13.62 8.73
N SER A 97 2.57 14.22 8.38
CA SER A 97 2.29 15.62 8.69
C SER A 97 2.19 15.88 10.20
N TRP A 98 1.57 14.95 10.94
CA TRP A 98 1.51 15.01 12.39
C TRP A 98 2.92 14.94 12.99
N GLU A 99 3.69 13.92 12.63
CA GLU A 99 5.04 13.70 13.14
C GLU A 99 5.96 14.88 12.86
N LYS A 100 5.91 15.44 11.64
CA LYS A 100 6.65 16.64 11.27
C LYS A 100 6.31 17.84 12.16
N LEU A 101 5.02 18.09 12.41
CA LEU A 101 4.58 19.19 13.26
C LEU A 101 4.94 18.95 14.73
N LEU A 102 4.91 17.70 15.19
CA LEU A 102 5.31 17.33 16.54
C LEU A 102 6.81 17.56 16.75
N HIS A 103 7.65 17.16 15.80
CA HIS A 103 9.10 17.43 15.83
C HIS A 103 9.38 18.94 15.89
N GLN A 104 8.72 19.75 15.05
CA GLN A 104 8.86 21.21 15.08
C GLN A 104 8.45 21.83 16.42
N LEU A 105 7.41 21.30 17.09
CA LEU A 105 6.98 21.76 18.40
C LEU A 105 7.97 21.41 19.51
N LEU A 106 8.63 20.26 19.41
CA LEU A 106 9.62 19.82 20.38
C LEU A 106 10.94 20.59 20.18
N GLU A 107 11.43 20.73 18.95
CA GLU A 107 12.64 21.48 18.60
C GLU A 107 12.51 22.99 18.89
N GLY A 108 11.37 23.60 18.55
CA GLY A 108 11.12 25.02 18.81
C GLY A 108 10.94 25.38 20.30
N ARG A 109 11.00 24.38 21.19
CA ARG A 109 11.01 24.59 22.64
C ARG A 109 12.43 24.64 23.21
N GLU A 110 13.42 24.12 22.48
CA GLU A 110 14.82 24.06 22.88
C GLU A 110 15.64 25.24 22.30
N GLU A 111 15.25 25.76 21.12
CA GLU A 111 15.88 26.94 20.51
C GLU A 111 14.91 28.12 20.40
N GLU A 112 15.26 29.30 20.94
CA GLU A 112 14.48 30.55 20.82
C GLU A 112 14.29 31.03 19.36
N SER A 113 14.99 30.41 18.39
CA SER A 113 14.88 30.67 16.94
C SER A 113 14.09 29.61 16.17
N GLY A 114 13.58 28.58 16.84
CA GLY A 114 12.85 27.50 16.18
C GLY A 114 11.57 28.00 15.50
N ARG A 115 11.40 27.63 14.22
CA ARG A 115 10.15 27.89 13.48
C ARG A 115 9.00 27.18 14.18
N ARG A 116 8.20 27.92 14.95
CA ARG A 116 6.91 27.43 15.43
C ARG A 116 6.10 26.89 14.24
N PRO A 117 5.37 25.78 14.42
CA PRO A 117 4.52 25.26 13.36
C PRO A 117 3.56 26.35 12.91
N SER A 118 3.42 26.51 11.59
CA SER A 118 2.53 27.53 11.08
C SER A 118 1.09 27.17 11.47
N SER A 119 0.31 28.17 11.88
CA SER A 119 -1.11 27.97 12.19
C SER A 119 -1.87 27.33 11.02
N ARG A 120 -1.42 27.59 9.78
CA ARG A 120 -1.94 27.00 8.56
C ARG A 120 -1.73 25.48 8.51
N ASP A 121 -0.53 24.99 8.82
CA ASP A 121 -0.22 23.55 8.75
C ASP A 121 -1.00 22.77 9.82
N VAL A 122 -1.11 23.31 11.03
CA VAL A 122 -1.93 22.71 12.11
C VAL A 122 -3.40 22.66 11.70
N SER A 123 -3.92 23.72 11.09
CA SER A 123 -5.30 23.75 10.60
C SER A 123 -5.55 22.77 9.45
N ALA A 124 -4.55 22.58 8.57
CA ALA A 124 -4.60 21.64 7.47
C ALA A 124 -4.63 20.19 7.97
N LEU A 125 -3.75 19.85 8.92
CA LEU A 125 -3.75 18.54 9.58
C LEU A 125 -5.08 18.29 10.31
N SER A 126 -5.56 19.27 11.08
CA SER A 126 -6.84 19.16 11.81
C SER A 126 -8.02 18.92 10.87
N ARG A 127 -8.02 19.56 9.70
CA ARG A 127 -9.03 19.32 8.66
C ARG A 127 -8.89 17.91 8.07
N GLY A 128 -7.68 17.50 7.68
CA GLY A 128 -7.43 16.18 7.12
C GLY A 128 -7.80 15.04 8.08
N LEU A 129 -7.49 15.17 9.38
CA LEU A 129 -7.90 14.20 10.40
C LEU A 129 -9.43 14.10 10.52
N ARG A 130 -10.16 15.23 10.44
CA ARG A 130 -11.63 15.23 10.48
C ARG A 130 -12.25 14.62 9.24
N GLU A 131 -11.67 14.87 8.07
CA GLU A 131 -12.11 14.28 6.80
C GLU A 131 -11.86 12.77 6.82
N PHE A 132 -10.67 12.34 7.26
CA PHE A 132 -10.33 10.93 7.41
C PHE A 132 -11.28 10.20 8.35
N LEU A 133 -11.58 10.75 9.53
CA LEU A 133 -12.52 10.14 10.49
C LEU A 133 -13.98 10.04 9.99
N ARG A 134 -14.33 10.76 8.91
CA ARG A 134 -15.66 10.70 8.29
C ARG A 134 -15.73 9.71 7.13
N MET A 135 -14.62 9.09 6.75
CA MET A 135 -14.62 8.11 5.67
C MET A 135 -15.37 6.85 6.11
N GLU A 136 -16.42 6.50 5.38
CA GLU A 136 -17.19 5.29 5.62
C GLU A 136 -16.69 4.19 4.67
N VAL A 137 -15.84 3.32 5.20
CA VAL A 137 -15.29 2.20 4.44
C VAL A 137 -15.80 0.89 5.04
N PRO A 138 -16.55 0.07 4.28
CA PRO A 138 -16.92 -1.26 4.74
C PRO A 138 -15.65 -2.11 4.87
N HIS A 139 -15.40 -2.62 6.06
CA HIS A 139 -14.23 -3.46 6.33
C HIS A 139 -14.62 -4.61 7.25
N ARG A 140 -13.82 -5.68 7.21
CA ARG A 140 -13.89 -6.78 8.16
C ARG A 140 -12.80 -6.57 9.21
N LEU A 141 -13.12 -6.83 10.47
CA LEU A 141 -12.18 -6.79 11.58
C LEU A 141 -12.13 -8.13 12.27
N ARG A 142 -10.94 -8.70 12.42
CA ARG A 142 -10.76 -10.02 13.01
C ARG A 142 -9.47 -10.12 13.81
N GLN A 143 -9.52 -10.85 14.93
CA GLN A 143 -8.31 -11.22 15.65
C GLN A 143 -7.68 -12.47 15.02
N LEU A 144 -6.38 -12.40 14.76
CA LEU A 144 -5.60 -13.54 14.27
C LEU A 144 -5.43 -14.60 15.36
N THR A 145 -5.61 -15.86 14.98
CA THR A 145 -5.33 -17.02 15.83
C THR A 145 -3.83 -17.25 16.00
N GLY A 146 -3.45 -18.07 16.98
CA GLY A 146 -2.04 -18.39 17.24
C GLY A 146 -1.32 -19.02 16.03
N LEU A 147 -2.01 -19.89 15.28
CA LEU A 147 -1.46 -20.54 14.09
C LEU A 147 -1.28 -19.54 12.94
N GLU A 148 -2.26 -18.66 12.72
CA GLU A 148 -2.17 -17.64 11.68
C GLU A 148 -1.04 -16.65 11.94
N LYS A 149 -0.78 -16.29 13.21
CA LYS A 149 0.35 -15.45 13.58
C LYS A 149 1.71 -16.09 13.24
N GLN A 150 1.81 -17.42 13.31
CA GLN A 150 3.05 -18.14 12.97
C GLN A 150 3.30 -18.18 11.45
N ASN A 151 2.23 -18.24 10.66
CA ASN A 151 2.29 -18.32 9.19
C ASN A 151 1.93 -17.00 8.51
N LEU A 152 2.01 -15.88 9.23
CA LEU A 152 1.52 -14.58 8.78
C LEU A 152 2.38 -13.99 7.66
N TYR A 153 3.68 -14.24 7.73
CA TYR A 153 4.68 -13.56 6.92
C TYR A 153 5.26 -14.50 5.89
N ILE A 154 5.61 -13.94 4.73
CA ILE A 154 6.24 -14.66 3.63
C ILE A 154 7.66 -15.12 4.02
N GLY A 155 8.33 -14.34 4.89
CA GLY A 155 9.69 -14.60 5.33
C GLY A 155 10.76 -14.03 4.38
N PRO A 156 12.05 -14.19 4.71
CA PRO A 156 13.15 -13.63 3.92
C PRO A 156 13.19 -14.24 2.52
N GLN A 157 12.91 -13.43 1.50
CA GLN A 157 13.04 -13.81 0.10
C GLN A 157 14.32 -13.23 -0.52
N THR A 158 14.94 -13.97 -1.43
CA THR A 158 15.95 -13.44 -2.36
C THR A 158 15.26 -12.55 -3.39
N VAL A 159 15.19 -11.26 -3.07
CA VAL A 159 14.72 -10.10 -3.84
C VAL A 159 14.37 -10.39 -5.32
N ALA A 160 13.07 -10.44 -5.65
CA ALA A 160 12.61 -9.95 -6.94
C ALA A 160 12.71 -8.42 -6.92
N ALA A 161 13.15 -7.81 -8.03
CA ALA A 161 13.38 -6.37 -8.11
C ALA A 161 12.21 -5.59 -7.50
N ALA A 162 12.52 -4.65 -6.61
CA ALA A 162 11.50 -3.83 -5.95
C ALA A 162 10.54 -3.28 -7.03
N PRO A 163 9.24 -3.60 -6.96
CA PRO A 163 8.31 -3.05 -7.92
C PRO A 163 8.42 -1.53 -7.80
N ARG A 164 8.61 -0.85 -8.93
CA ARG A 164 8.53 0.61 -8.96
C ARG A 164 7.08 0.94 -8.62
N LEU A 165 6.83 1.41 -7.39
CA LEU A 165 5.53 1.85 -6.91
C LEU A 165 5.45 3.39 -6.98
N PRO A 166 4.72 3.97 -7.94
CA PRO A 166 4.52 5.39 -8.04
C PRO A 166 3.47 5.91 -7.04
N GLY A 167 3.67 7.16 -6.62
CA GLY A 167 2.80 8.03 -5.83
C GLY A 167 2.57 7.72 -4.34
N LEU A 168 2.46 6.47 -3.92
CA LEU A 168 2.32 6.16 -2.48
C LEU A 168 3.65 6.23 -1.72
N PHE A 169 4.73 5.89 -2.41
CA PHE A 169 6.09 5.78 -1.87
C PHE A 169 7.10 6.59 -2.69
N GLN A 170 6.62 7.58 -3.45
CA GLN A 170 7.48 8.41 -4.30
C GLN A 170 8.49 9.18 -3.44
N GLY A 171 9.77 8.82 -3.57
CA GLY A 171 10.87 9.36 -2.76
C GLY A 171 11.15 8.62 -1.45
N MET A 172 10.44 7.51 -1.17
CA MET A 172 10.65 6.69 0.02
C MET A 172 11.56 5.49 -0.31
N GLU A 173 12.64 5.31 0.46
CA GLU A 173 13.54 4.17 0.28
C GLU A 173 12.87 2.87 0.73
N MET A 174 12.46 2.05 -0.23
CA MET A 174 11.94 0.71 0.06
C MET A 174 13.11 -0.26 0.31
N LYS A 175 13.25 -0.73 1.55
CA LYS A 175 14.28 -1.70 1.93
C LYS A 175 13.62 -3.06 2.16
N PRO A 176 14.21 -4.16 1.68
CA PRO A 176 13.66 -5.49 1.99
C PRO A 176 13.65 -5.72 3.51
N ASP A 177 12.58 -6.33 4.02
CA ASP A 177 12.52 -6.72 5.43
C ASP A 177 13.06 -8.14 5.62
N GLU A 178 14.17 -8.27 6.34
CA GLU A 178 14.89 -9.54 6.54
C GLU A 178 14.10 -10.56 7.38
N VAL A 179 13.07 -10.13 8.11
CA VAL A 179 12.31 -11.01 9.02
C VAL A 179 10.94 -11.34 8.43
N LYS A 180 10.20 -10.31 8.01
CA LYS A 180 8.84 -10.47 7.50
C LYS A 180 8.80 -10.80 5.99
N GLY A 181 9.86 -10.49 5.26
CA GLY A 181 9.82 -10.40 3.81
C GLY A 181 9.12 -9.13 3.34
N GLY A 182 8.90 -9.02 2.02
CA GLY A 182 8.36 -7.81 1.42
C GLY A 182 9.30 -6.61 1.56
N HIS A 183 8.75 -5.41 1.57
CA HIS A 183 9.50 -4.15 1.59
C HIS A 183 9.06 -3.26 2.75
N ARG A 184 9.99 -2.94 3.64
CA ARG A 184 9.82 -1.87 4.62
C ARG A 184 9.78 -0.53 3.90
N VAL A 185 8.70 0.22 4.14
CA VAL A 185 8.48 1.50 3.48
C VAL A 185 8.66 2.65 4.46
N THR A 186 7.97 2.60 5.60
CA THR A 186 8.21 3.51 6.73
C THR A 186 8.69 2.72 7.95
N GLU A 187 8.93 3.40 9.06
CA GLU A 187 9.25 2.74 10.33
C GLU A 187 8.14 1.78 10.78
N PHE A 188 6.88 2.13 10.49
CA PHE A 188 5.70 1.36 10.91
C PHE A 188 5.04 0.55 9.79
N LEU A 189 5.29 0.82 8.50
CA LEU A 189 4.65 0.14 7.38
C LEU A 189 5.61 -0.82 6.67
N THR A 190 5.21 -2.10 6.61
CA THR A 190 5.84 -3.11 5.74
C THR A 190 4.85 -3.50 4.65
N TYR A 191 5.30 -3.32 3.40
CA TYR A 191 4.53 -3.56 2.20
C TYR A 191 4.77 -4.97 1.63
N ASN A 192 3.69 -5.61 1.18
CA ASN A 192 3.69 -6.96 0.60
C ASN A 192 4.48 -8.01 1.38
N CYS A 193 4.27 -8.05 2.70
CA CYS A 193 4.94 -9.01 3.59
C CYS A 193 4.01 -10.11 4.10
N LEU A 194 2.71 -9.99 3.84
CA LEU A 194 1.70 -10.96 4.28
C LEU A 194 1.61 -12.13 3.31
N THR A 195 1.48 -13.34 3.83
CA THR A 195 1.12 -14.52 3.04
C THR A 195 -0.33 -14.39 2.59
N ASP A 196 -0.54 -14.18 1.30
CA ASP A 196 -1.91 -14.18 0.76
C ASP A 196 -2.50 -15.59 0.79
N THR A 197 -3.80 -15.64 1.11
CA THR A 197 -4.57 -16.89 1.08
C THR A 197 -4.79 -17.35 -0.36
N ASP A 198 -4.82 -16.39 -1.29
CA ASP A 198 -4.94 -16.61 -2.74
C ASP A 198 -3.61 -16.32 -3.43
N LEU A 199 -2.84 -17.38 -3.71
CA LEU A 199 -1.53 -17.38 -4.39
C LEU A 199 -1.47 -16.64 -5.74
N TYR A 200 -2.63 -16.27 -6.30
CA TYR A 200 -2.74 -15.61 -7.60
C TYR A 200 -3.07 -14.12 -7.51
N SER A 201 -3.49 -13.59 -6.35
CA SER A 201 -4.00 -12.21 -6.21
C SER A 201 -3.03 -11.17 -6.78
N ASP A 202 -1.75 -11.28 -6.43
CA ASP A 202 -0.68 -10.37 -6.85
C ASP A 202 -0.45 -10.30 -8.38
N CYS A 203 -0.90 -11.31 -9.12
CA CYS A 203 -0.72 -11.41 -10.57
C CYS A 203 -2.03 -11.20 -11.35
N LEU A 204 -3.18 -11.10 -10.66
CA LEU A 204 -4.47 -10.97 -11.33
C LEU A 204 -4.63 -9.57 -11.91
N ARG A 205 -4.62 -9.48 -13.23
CA ARG A 205 -4.94 -8.26 -13.96
C ARG A 205 -6.44 -8.18 -14.14
N SER A 206 -7.05 -7.12 -13.62
CA SER A 206 -8.45 -6.81 -13.87
C SER A 206 -8.59 -5.55 -14.71
N PHE A 207 -9.57 -5.53 -15.61
CA PHE A 207 -9.86 -4.35 -16.42
C PHE A 207 -10.20 -3.17 -15.52
N TRP A 208 -9.57 -2.03 -15.81
CA TRP A 208 -9.80 -0.78 -15.13
C TRP A 208 -9.68 0.36 -16.15
N THR A 209 -10.54 1.35 -15.97
CA THR A 209 -10.52 2.57 -16.76
C THR A 209 -10.00 3.69 -15.88
N CYS A 210 -8.90 4.31 -16.30
CA CYS A 210 -8.32 5.42 -15.55
C CYS A 210 -9.26 6.63 -15.55
N PRO A 211 -9.61 7.22 -14.38
CA PRO A 211 -10.46 8.41 -14.31
C PRO A 211 -9.76 9.69 -14.78
N HIS A 212 -8.44 9.66 -14.99
CA HIS A 212 -7.64 10.82 -15.38
C HIS A 212 -7.28 10.88 -16.87
N CYS A 213 -7.17 9.73 -17.54
CA CYS A 213 -6.78 9.67 -18.96
C CYS A 213 -7.67 8.75 -19.82
N ASP A 214 -8.73 8.19 -19.24
CA ASP A 214 -9.70 7.28 -19.87
C ASP A 214 -9.11 5.99 -20.47
N LEU A 215 -7.87 5.62 -20.12
CA LEU A 215 -7.24 4.40 -20.58
C LEU A 215 -7.94 3.16 -19.97
N HIS A 216 -8.49 2.30 -20.82
CA HIS A 216 -9.11 1.03 -20.43
C HIS A 216 -8.19 -0.16 -20.74
N MET A 217 -7.53 -0.71 -19.72
CA MET A 217 -6.58 -1.82 -19.86
C MET A 217 -6.63 -2.76 -18.63
N PRO A 218 -6.25 -4.05 -18.78
CA PRO A 218 -6.12 -4.95 -17.65
C PRO A 218 -4.81 -4.68 -16.90
N PHE A 219 -4.95 -4.15 -15.68
CA PHE A 219 -3.83 -3.81 -14.80
C PHE A 219 -3.85 -4.69 -13.55
N THR A 220 -2.66 -5.07 -13.05
CA THR A 220 -2.56 -5.51 -11.65
C THR A 220 -2.84 -4.33 -10.73
N PRO A 221 -3.27 -4.54 -9.48
CA PRO A 221 -3.56 -3.42 -8.58
C PRO A 221 -2.36 -2.47 -8.46
N LEU A 222 -1.14 -3.01 -8.38
CA LEU A 222 0.07 -2.19 -8.43
C LEU A 222 0.22 -1.36 -9.69
N GLU A 223 -0.03 -1.92 -10.88
CA GLU A 223 0.05 -1.17 -12.12
C GLU A 223 -1.01 -0.07 -12.22
N ARG A 224 -2.20 -0.25 -11.61
CA ARG A 224 -3.22 0.81 -11.51
C ARG A 224 -2.70 1.97 -10.68
N MET A 225 -2.09 1.68 -9.54
CA MET A 225 -1.46 2.69 -8.69
C MET A 225 -0.42 3.49 -9.48
N CYS A 226 0.43 2.78 -10.22
CA CYS A 226 1.45 3.39 -11.06
C CYS A 226 0.87 4.36 -12.09
N HIS A 227 -0.31 4.03 -12.60
CA HIS A 227 -0.96 4.76 -13.67
C HIS A 227 -1.81 5.93 -13.17
N GLU A 228 -2.47 5.79 -12.01
CA GLU A 228 -3.34 6.83 -11.43
C GLU A 228 -2.53 7.99 -10.86
N THR A 229 -1.33 7.71 -10.34
CA THR A 229 -0.46 8.76 -9.81
C THR A 229 0.19 9.48 -10.99
N PRO A 230 0.01 10.80 -11.14
CA PRO A 230 0.70 11.55 -12.17
C PRO A 230 2.18 11.55 -11.84
N SER A 231 2.93 10.61 -12.43
CA SER A 231 4.35 10.80 -12.57
C SER A 231 4.52 12.06 -13.41
N GLU A 232 5.24 13.06 -12.90
CA GLU A 232 5.66 14.24 -13.68
C GLU A 232 6.46 13.85 -14.95
N GLU A 233 6.74 12.57 -15.18
CA GLU A 233 7.29 12.02 -16.42
C GLU A 233 6.25 11.82 -17.54
N ALA A 234 4.95 12.01 -17.31
CA ALA A 234 3.92 11.90 -18.36
C ALA A 234 3.84 13.12 -19.30
N ALA A 235 4.62 14.19 -19.04
CA ALA A 235 4.78 15.32 -19.96
C ALA A 235 6.06 15.23 -20.82
N GLU A 236 6.91 14.21 -20.64
CA GLU A 236 8.08 13.95 -21.48
C GLU A 236 8.06 12.55 -22.10
N SER A 237 6.88 12.05 -22.47
CA SER A 237 6.75 10.87 -23.34
C SER A 237 6.87 11.29 -24.82
N SER A 238 8.03 11.81 -25.23
CA SER A 238 8.37 11.92 -26.65
C SER A 238 9.88 12.00 -26.90
N SER A 239 10.69 11.11 -26.31
CA SER A 239 11.93 10.58 -26.92
C SER A 239 12.75 9.79 -25.90
N LYS A 240 12.50 8.49 -25.75
CA LYS A 240 13.54 7.54 -25.32
C LYS A 240 13.72 6.51 -26.45
N PRO A 241 14.95 6.28 -26.94
CA PRO A 241 15.18 5.39 -28.07
C PRO A 241 14.79 3.96 -27.71
N SER A 242 14.00 3.33 -28.58
CA SER A 242 13.59 1.94 -28.45
C SER A 242 14.82 1.04 -28.29
N ALA A 243 14.76 0.06 -27.38
CA ALA A 243 15.86 -0.86 -27.01
C ALA A 243 16.45 -1.72 -28.16
N LEU A 244 16.03 -1.46 -29.41
CA LEU A 244 16.46 -2.12 -30.63
C LEU A 244 17.24 -1.18 -31.57
N GLN A 245 17.40 0.10 -31.24
CA GLN A 245 18.16 1.07 -32.03
C GLN A 245 19.66 0.96 -31.71
N ARG A 246 20.48 0.84 -32.75
CA ARG A 246 21.95 0.77 -32.64
C ARG A 246 22.58 1.90 -33.45
N PRO A 247 23.75 2.40 -33.04
CA PRO A 247 24.50 3.35 -33.83
C PRO A 247 24.92 2.70 -35.17
N TYR A 248 24.72 3.40 -36.26
CA TYR A 248 24.99 2.99 -37.64
C TYR A 248 25.60 4.17 -38.40
N HIS A 249 26.85 4.03 -38.84
CA HIS A 249 27.50 4.96 -39.76
C HIS A 249 27.18 4.57 -41.20
N CYS A 250 26.78 5.54 -42.03
CA CYS A 250 26.59 5.31 -43.45
C CYS A 250 27.77 5.85 -44.27
N ASP A 251 28.46 4.96 -44.97
CA ASP A 251 29.67 5.30 -45.76
C ASP A 251 29.38 6.17 -46.99
N VAL A 252 28.11 6.27 -47.42
CA VAL A 252 27.70 7.06 -48.61
C VAL A 252 27.43 8.51 -48.24
N CYS A 253 26.75 8.76 -47.13
CA CYS A 253 26.46 10.13 -46.66
C CYS A 253 27.39 10.60 -45.54
N GLN A 254 28.31 9.76 -45.05
CA GLN A 254 29.30 10.06 -44.01
C GLN A 254 28.65 10.62 -42.73
N GLN A 255 27.48 10.10 -42.37
CA GLN A 255 26.72 10.52 -41.20
C GLN A 255 26.43 9.35 -40.27
N ASP A 256 26.50 9.63 -38.97
CA ASP A 256 26.17 8.69 -37.90
C ASP A 256 24.69 8.79 -37.53
N PHE A 257 24.00 7.65 -37.59
CA PHE A 257 22.59 7.54 -37.24
C PHE A 257 22.38 6.53 -36.11
N THR A 258 21.25 6.61 -35.42
CA THR A 258 20.80 5.56 -34.48
C THR A 258 19.55 4.92 -35.03
N PHE A 259 19.68 3.74 -35.64
CA PHE A 259 18.62 3.08 -36.40
C PHE A 259 18.35 1.68 -35.87
N THR A 260 17.11 1.24 -36.02
CA THR A 260 16.75 -0.18 -35.94
C THR A 260 17.25 -0.92 -37.18
N PRO A 261 17.46 -2.25 -37.13
CA PRO A 261 17.91 -3.03 -38.29
C PRO A 261 17.07 -2.84 -39.55
N THR A 262 15.75 -2.64 -39.40
CA THR A 262 14.82 -2.36 -40.50
C THR A 262 15.00 -0.97 -41.11
N GLU A 263 15.37 0.04 -40.31
CA GLU A 263 15.64 1.40 -40.77
C GLU A 263 16.98 1.49 -41.49
N ILE A 264 18.01 0.75 -41.04
CA ILE A 264 19.28 0.63 -41.76
C ILE A 264 19.06 0.08 -43.18
N LEU A 265 18.21 -0.94 -43.32
CA LEU A 265 17.88 -1.52 -44.63
C LEU A 265 17.12 -0.53 -45.53
N ARG A 266 16.18 0.25 -44.97
CA ARG A 266 15.48 1.31 -45.71
C ARG A 266 16.42 2.42 -46.16
N HIS A 267 17.31 2.87 -45.27
CA HIS A 267 18.31 3.90 -45.56
C HIS A 267 19.26 3.45 -46.66
N LYS A 268 19.80 2.22 -46.59
CA LYS A 268 20.62 1.64 -47.66
C LYS A 268 19.90 1.56 -49.01
N LYS A 269 18.57 1.39 -49.01
CA LYS A 269 17.77 1.31 -50.23
C LYS A 269 17.51 2.69 -50.87
N GLN A 270 17.64 3.77 -50.11
CA GLN A 270 17.52 5.15 -50.64
C GLN A 270 18.77 5.62 -51.38
N HIS A 271 19.92 4.96 -51.16
CA HIS A 271 21.17 5.19 -51.89
C HIS A 271 21.36 4.27 -53.10
N ARG A 272 20.28 3.61 -53.54
CA ARG A 272 20.24 2.65 -54.64
C ARG A 272 19.33 3.16 -55.74
#